data_AF-A0A5E4WPB3-F1
#
_entry.id   AF-A0A5E4WPB3-F1
#
_cell.length_a   1.000
_cell.length_b   1.000
_cell.length_c   1.000
_cell.angle_alpha   90.00
_cell.angle_beta   90.00
_cell.angle_gamma   90.00
#
_symmetry.space_group_name_H-M   'P 1'
#
loop_
_entity.id
_entity.type
_entity.pdbx_description
1 polymer ?
#
loop_
_entity_poly.entity_id
_entity_poly.type
_entity_poly.pdbx_seq_one_letter_code
_entity_poly.pdbx_strand_id
1 'polypeptide(L)'
;MKIDTAWVEPPHSIGGLDHLGAQAPCVLIYGQLLPGITNVTDRARYYSFYPWLIWSLAKRFPYDEDETSFVERFRRADCLFTLIAEHHSQCTDKISERHGAAMVGRQKLVSAVQRALDGETLKLVRFTANDSEDRYFMNRMGGLSQYYAGTLTDLRMLHGGRKPWFQFTKEVGKPIAEAFNASVPSDLFWSILEEGEIADDDIRQLHAFCPCHLRSPESSERERLTDIYFDRLREYGEEGTQRKRSLAIIQRLIDNLTPDVEFSEYVFRAVMYGNALPDRPCWSIPADLASTRATWAIYVRNDLLSVAVQTIFSLVLNKLSPQIAGERYVCDTVEAFVKAFEESAVVEGFVADTNCATFGAWLSNIESTLPALEEWSAEGHEMPMAQNMVSSWGRESEAALFASAMRVLAILVIRDDFSRAPYEGLAITPQALRDYPINLDTFRRKAAEWREMSPSAVVSDVVAWCMNTHLRVSLRKLHRTNSATFRFRPSERGLQLTDGNIPAPSNTTPRFRQALQILMDIGAVVRNDDKRTLLSAEGKQLMEGVSA
;
A
#
# COMPACT_ATOMS: atom_id res chain seq x y z
N MET A 1 33.18 21.15 19.25
CA MET A 1 33.09 20.56 17.90
C MET A 1 32.86 19.06 18.07
N LYS A 2 31.62 18.58 17.93
CA LYS A 2 31.31 17.15 17.97
C LYS A 2 31.67 16.59 16.59
N ILE A 3 32.70 15.77 16.51
CA ILE A 3 33.03 15.06 15.28
C ILE A 3 32.08 13.86 15.22
N ASP A 4 31.02 13.96 14.41
CA ASP A 4 30.14 12.82 14.13
C ASP A 4 30.88 11.85 13.20
N THR A 5 31.47 10.82 13.78
CA THR A 5 32.11 9.75 13.01
C THR A 5 31.07 8.69 12.64
N ALA A 6 30.16 9.02 11.72
CA ALA A 6 29.15 8.08 11.20
C ALA A 6 29.75 6.82 10.52
N TRP A 7 31.07 6.81 10.26
CA TRP A 7 31.81 5.68 9.69
C TRP A 7 32.12 4.54 10.68
N VAL A 8 31.97 4.77 11.99
CA VAL A 8 32.32 3.78 13.04
C VAL A 8 31.07 3.20 13.72
N GLU A 9 29.90 3.80 13.50
CA GLU A 9 28.65 3.31 14.05
C GLU A 9 28.10 2.19 13.14
N PRO A 10 27.83 0.99 13.68
CA PRO A 10 27.26 -0.08 12.89
C PRO A 10 25.88 0.35 12.35
N PRO A 11 25.57 0.08 11.07
CA PRO A 11 24.28 0.45 10.49
C PRO A 11 23.14 -0.21 11.26
N HIS A 12 22.09 0.55 11.53
CA HIS A 12 20.91 0.02 12.22
C HIS A 12 20.20 -1.02 11.33
N SER A 13 19.97 -2.21 11.89
CA SER A 13 19.17 -3.24 11.24
C SER A 13 17.71 -2.83 11.24
N ILE A 14 17.08 -2.86 10.06
CA ILE A 14 15.63 -2.64 9.91
C ILE A 14 15.01 -3.79 9.12
N GLY A 15 13.83 -4.24 9.53
CA GLY A 15 13.14 -5.37 8.90
C GLY A 15 12.48 -5.07 7.55
N GLY A 16 12.82 -3.97 6.86
CA GLY A 16 12.04 -3.34 5.78
C GLY A 16 11.41 -4.29 4.75
N LEU A 17 10.20 -3.98 4.28
CA LEU A 17 9.26 -4.93 3.66
C LEU A 17 9.68 -5.53 2.31
N ASP A 18 10.33 -4.75 1.43
CA ASP A 18 10.66 -5.20 0.07
C ASP A 18 12.12 -5.71 -0.03
N HIS A 19 12.33 -6.98 0.31
CA HIS A 19 13.67 -7.60 0.37
C HIS A 19 14.28 -7.90 -1.01
N LEU A 20 13.46 -8.02 -2.05
CA LEU A 20 13.88 -8.32 -3.41
C LEU A 20 13.79 -7.12 -4.36
N GLY A 21 13.19 -6.00 -3.93
CA GLY A 21 12.87 -4.91 -4.86
C GLY A 21 11.72 -5.26 -5.81
N ALA A 22 10.99 -6.36 -5.59
CA ALA A 22 9.96 -6.90 -6.48
C ALA A 22 8.60 -6.21 -6.28
N GLN A 23 8.39 -5.58 -5.13
CA GLN A 23 7.19 -4.80 -4.84
C GLN A 23 7.27 -3.38 -5.42
N ALA A 24 8.46 -2.82 -5.60
CA ALA A 24 8.63 -1.46 -6.10
C ALA A 24 8.02 -1.20 -7.50
N PRO A 25 8.12 -2.11 -8.50
CA PRO A 25 7.40 -1.93 -9.76
C PRO A 25 5.88 -1.86 -9.57
N CYS A 26 5.30 -2.65 -8.66
CA CYS A 26 3.88 -2.52 -8.30
C CYS A 26 3.56 -1.10 -7.80
N VAL A 27 4.41 -0.54 -6.94
CA VAL A 27 4.28 0.83 -6.39
C VAL A 27 4.30 1.87 -7.50
N LEU A 28 5.18 1.73 -8.49
CA LEU A 28 5.23 2.62 -9.65
C LEU A 28 3.93 2.57 -10.47
N ILE A 29 3.37 1.37 -10.66
CA ILE A 29 2.14 1.19 -11.44
C ILE A 29 0.94 1.79 -10.72
N TYR A 30 0.65 1.39 -9.48
CA TYR A 30 -0.53 1.92 -8.78
C TYR A 30 -0.36 3.39 -8.40
N GLY A 31 0.87 3.89 -8.29
CA GLY A 31 1.19 5.30 -8.14
C GLY A 31 0.66 6.16 -9.28
N GLN A 32 0.73 5.63 -10.51
CA GLN A 32 0.16 6.24 -11.71
C GLN A 32 -1.35 6.01 -11.84
N LEU A 33 -1.90 4.90 -11.31
CA LEU A 33 -3.33 4.59 -11.38
C LEU A 33 -4.17 5.43 -10.42
N LEU A 34 -3.65 5.77 -9.24
CA LEU A 34 -4.32 6.55 -8.20
C LEU A 34 -3.43 7.70 -7.71
N PRO A 35 -3.03 8.64 -8.59
CA PRO A 35 -2.16 9.76 -8.22
C PRO A 35 -2.88 10.70 -7.26
N GLY A 36 -2.19 11.25 -6.26
CA GLY A 36 -2.79 12.09 -5.23
C GLY A 36 -3.61 11.35 -4.15
N ILE A 37 -3.54 10.02 -4.10
CA ILE A 37 -4.08 9.20 -3.00
C ILE A 37 -2.92 8.53 -2.25
N THR A 38 -2.97 8.54 -0.92
CA THR A 38 -1.94 8.00 -0.03
C THR A 38 -1.91 6.46 -0.02
N ASN A 39 -0.78 5.88 0.40
CA ASN A 39 -0.60 4.42 0.52
C ASN A 39 -0.99 3.84 1.88
N VAL A 40 -1.03 4.66 2.94
CA VAL A 40 -1.08 4.16 4.32
C VAL A 40 -2.38 4.58 4.99
N THR A 41 -2.59 5.88 5.15
CA THR A 41 -3.81 6.45 5.72
C THR A 41 -4.88 6.61 4.65
N ASP A 42 -6.14 6.50 5.02
CA ASP A 42 -7.27 6.32 4.11
C ASP A 42 -8.37 7.39 4.23
N ARG A 43 -8.18 8.46 5.03
CA ARG A 43 -9.22 9.46 5.26
C ARG A 43 -9.17 10.64 4.32
N ALA A 44 -10.29 10.91 3.65
CA ALA A 44 -10.46 12.09 2.81
C ALA A 44 -10.35 13.39 3.61
N ARG A 45 -10.83 13.40 4.86
CA ARG A 45 -10.87 14.61 5.67
C ARG A 45 -9.49 15.16 6.09
N TYR A 46 -8.42 14.36 6.01
CA TYR A 46 -7.07 14.90 6.17
C TYR A 46 -6.64 15.82 5.02
N TYR A 47 -7.23 15.66 3.83
CA TYR A 47 -6.95 16.52 2.67
C TYR A 47 -7.52 17.92 2.82
N SER A 48 -8.55 18.11 3.66
CA SER A 48 -9.06 19.43 4.04
C SER A 48 -8.47 19.91 5.37
N PHE A 49 -8.31 19.03 6.35
CA PHE A 49 -7.77 19.35 7.68
C PHE A 49 -6.34 19.89 7.64
N TYR A 50 -5.40 19.28 6.92
CA TYR A 50 -4.01 19.75 6.92
C TYR A 50 -3.82 21.13 6.27
N PRO A 51 -4.42 21.42 5.08
CA PRO A 51 -4.45 22.78 4.56
C PRO A 51 -5.12 23.77 5.51
N TRP A 52 -6.24 23.39 6.15
CA TRP A 52 -6.90 24.21 7.16
C TRP A 52 -6.00 24.53 8.35
N LEU A 53 -5.30 23.53 8.90
CA LEU A 53 -4.44 23.70 10.06
C LEU A 53 -3.29 24.67 9.76
N ILE A 54 -2.63 24.51 8.62
CA ILE A 54 -1.54 25.40 8.19
C ILE A 54 -2.07 26.83 7.96
N TRP A 55 -3.21 26.96 7.26
CA TRP A 55 -3.85 28.24 7.02
C TRP A 55 -4.30 28.93 8.31
N SER A 56 -4.85 28.18 9.25
CA SER A 56 -5.34 28.70 10.52
C SER A 56 -4.18 29.12 11.43
N LEU A 57 -3.08 28.35 11.47
CA LEU A 57 -1.86 28.75 12.17
C LEU A 57 -1.31 30.06 11.61
N ALA A 58 -1.20 30.19 10.29
CA ALA A 58 -0.72 31.41 9.64
C ALA A 58 -1.61 32.63 9.93
N LYS A 59 -2.93 32.45 10.06
CA LYS A 59 -3.86 33.52 10.42
C LYS A 59 -3.78 33.93 11.89
N ARG A 60 -3.65 32.97 12.80
CA ARG A 60 -3.66 33.22 14.25
C ARG A 60 -2.32 33.71 14.77
N PHE A 61 -1.24 33.23 14.17
CA PHE A 61 0.13 33.54 14.56
C PHE A 61 0.93 34.12 13.38
N PRO A 62 0.51 35.26 12.80
CA PRO A 62 1.09 35.79 11.56
C PRO A 62 2.55 36.26 11.69
N TYR A 63 3.04 36.46 12.92
CA TYR A 63 4.40 36.91 13.23
C TYR A 63 5.22 35.83 13.95
N ASP A 64 4.68 34.62 14.09
CA ASP A 64 5.41 33.52 14.72
C ASP A 64 6.29 32.83 13.68
N GLU A 65 7.58 33.11 13.77
CA GLU A 65 8.62 32.50 12.93
C GLU A 65 9.33 31.33 13.63
N ASP A 66 8.94 30.98 14.87
CA ASP A 66 9.57 29.88 15.61
C ASP A 66 9.04 28.51 15.18
N GLU A 67 9.95 27.72 14.60
CA GLU A 67 9.65 26.36 14.16
C GLU A 67 9.19 25.47 15.32
N THR A 68 9.73 25.66 16.53
CA THR A 68 9.40 24.81 17.68
C THR A 68 7.94 25.03 18.09
N SER A 69 7.55 26.28 18.26
CA SER A 69 6.18 26.69 18.57
C SER A 69 5.20 26.26 17.48
N PHE A 70 5.57 26.34 16.20
CA PHE A 70 4.76 25.82 15.10
C PHE A 70 4.54 24.31 15.21
N VAL A 71 5.62 23.53 15.37
CA VAL A 71 5.56 22.07 15.48
C VAL A 71 4.74 21.64 16.68
N GLU A 72 4.89 22.30 17.83
CA GLU A 72 4.12 21.97 19.04
C GLU A 72 2.63 22.17 18.84
N ARG A 73 2.20 23.34 18.31
CA ARG A 73 0.79 23.60 18.02
C ARG A 73 0.24 22.65 16.96
N PHE A 74 1.00 22.38 15.91
CA PHE A 74 0.64 21.41 14.87
C PHE A 74 0.39 20.02 15.47
N ARG A 75 1.31 19.53 16.31
CA ARG A 75 1.20 18.21 16.93
C ARG A 75 0.00 18.12 17.87
N ARG A 76 -0.28 19.16 18.65
CA ARG A 76 -1.50 19.24 19.48
C ARG A 76 -2.77 19.17 18.65
N ALA A 77 -2.82 19.90 17.53
CA ALA A 77 -3.98 19.87 16.63
C ALA A 77 -4.18 18.50 15.98
N ASP A 78 -3.12 17.89 15.42
CA ASP A 78 -3.18 16.57 14.78
C ASP A 78 -3.60 15.47 15.79
N CYS A 79 -3.09 15.55 17.03
CA CYS A 79 -3.50 14.67 18.13
C CYS A 79 -4.97 14.87 18.53
N LEU A 80 -5.41 16.12 18.72
CA LEU A 80 -6.78 16.44 19.11
C LEU A 80 -7.78 16.00 18.03
N PHE A 81 -7.45 16.15 16.76
CA PHE A 81 -8.28 15.69 15.65
C PHE A 81 -8.54 14.18 15.70
N THR A 82 -7.52 13.38 16.01
CA THR A 82 -7.68 11.93 16.21
C THR A 82 -8.49 11.59 17.47
N LEU A 83 -8.26 12.31 18.57
CA LEU A 83 -9.02 12.13 19.82
C LEU A 83 -10.52 12.36 19.59
N ILE A 84 -10.89 13.43 18.88
CA ILE A 84 -12.29 13.74 18.55
C ILE A 84 -12.94 12.59 17.77
N ALA A 85 -12.27 12.10 16.73
CA ALA A 85 -12.82 11.04 15.88
C ALA A 85 -12.99 9.72 16.65
N GLU A 86 -11.99 9.35 17.47
CA GLU A 86 -12.08 8.13 18.29
C GLU A 86 -13.15 8.26 19.39
N HIS A 87 -13.24 9.41 20.04
CA HIS A 87 -14.27 9.69 21.03
C HIS A 87 -15.67 9.62 20.45
N HIS A 88 -15.89 10.23 19.28
CA HIS A 88 -17.18 10.18 18.60
C HIS A 88 -17.54 8.73 18.23
N SER A 89 -16.55 7.93 17.81
CA SER A 89 -16.74 6.50 17.55
C SER A 89 -17.25 5.76 18.79
N GLN A 90 -16.67 5.99 19.97
CA GLN A 90 -17.02 5.25 21.19
C GLN A 90 -18.39 5.67 21.76
N CYS A 91 -18.81 6.93 21.53
CA CYS A 91 -20.05 7.49 22.06
C CYS A 91 -21.29 7.33 21.16
N THR A 92 -21.14 6.88 19.91
CA THR A 92 -22.25 6.83 18.94
C THR A 92 -22.55 5.41 18.44
N ASP A 93 -22.47 5.17 17.13
CA ASP A 93 -22.82 3.90 16.50
C ASP A 93 -21.74 2.82 16.67
N LYS A 94 -20.58 3.17 17.23
CA LYS A 94 -19.41 2.28 17.40
C LYS A 94 -18.88 1.71 16.10
N ILE A 95 -19.21 2.33 14.96
CA ILE A 95 -18.71 1.93 13.64
C ILE A 95 -17.42 2.67 13.36
N SER A 96 -16.30 2.10 13.81
CA SER A 96 -14.98 2.73 13.69
C SER A 96 -14.63 3.16 12.25
N GLU A 97 -15.06 2.43 11.23
CA GLU A 97 -14.87 2.77 9.81
C GLU A 97 -15.47 4.15 9.45
N ARG A 98 -16.56 4.58 10.08
CA ARG A 98 -17.19 5.89 9.84
C ARG A 98 -16.48 7.04 10.56
N HIS A 99 -15.80 6.73 11.67
CA HIS A 99 -15.25 7.72 12.59
C HIS A 99 -13.73 7.63 12.70
N GLY A 100 -13.22 6.85 13.66
CA GLY A 100 -11.82 6.87 14.07
C GLY A 100 -10.87 5.98 13.25
N ALA A 101 -11.33 4.95 12.55
CA ALA A 101 -10.42 3.98 11.93
C ALA A 101 -9.36 4.67 11.04
N ALA A 102 -8.11 4.22 11.10
CA ALA A 102 -6.99 4.78 10.33
C ALA A 102 -6.72 6.31 10.47
N MET A 103 -7.29 6.95 11.50
CA MET A 103 -6.81 8.26 11.98
C MET A 103 -5.38 8.16 12.51
N VAL A 104 -4.59 9.21 12.30
CA VAL A 104 -3.16 9.25 12.60
C VAL A 104 -2.93 9.09 14.10
N GLY A 105 -2.18 8.05 14.48
CA GLY A 105 -1.85 7.77 15.88
C GLY A 105 -2.99 7.18 16.71
N ARG A 106 -4.13 6.83 16.09
CA ARG A 106 -5.31 6.31 16.81
C ARG A 106 -5.00 5.19 17.79
N GLN A 107 -4.20 4.20 17.39
CA GLN A 107 -3.91 3.03 18.23
C GLN A 107 -3.30 3.40 19.59
N LYS A 108 -2.57 4.52 19.66
CA LYS A 108 -2.00 5.05 20.91
C LYS A 108 -2.99 5.85 21.76
N LEU A 109 -4.11 6.28 21.17
CA LEU A 109 -5.05 7.22 21.78
C LEU A 109 -6.37 6.55 22.23
N VAL A 110 -6.64 5.29 21.84
CA VAL A 110 -7.87 4.57 22.25
C VAL A 110 -8.04 4.55 23.77
N SER A 111 -6.98 4.22 24.52
CA SER A 111 -7.03 4.18 25.99
C SER A 111 -7.13 5.57 26.62
N ALA A 112 -6.58 6.60 25.98
CA ALA A 112 -6.72 7.98 26.43
C ALA A 112 -8.17 8.45 26.31
N VAL A 113 -8.85 8.13 25.21
CA VAL A 113 -10.28 8.42 25.05
C VAL A 113 -11.11 7.71 26.12
N GLN A 114 -10.84 6.44 26.41
CA GLN A 114 -11.55 5.72 27.47
C GLN A 114 -11.39 6.41 28.83
N ARG A 115 -10.17 6.85 29.17
CA ARG A 115 -9.92 7.63 30.39
C ARG A 115 -10.72 8.93 30.46
N ALA A 116 -10.84 9.64 29.32
CA ALA A 116 -11.68 10.85 29.26
C ALA A 116 -13.15 10.54 29.53
N LEU A 117 -13.68 9.46 28.94
CA LEU A 117 -15.05 8.99 29.19
C LEU A 117 -15.27 8.55 30.64
N ASP A 118 -14.23 8.06 31.30
CA ASP A 118 -14.25 7.70 32.71
C ASP A 118 -14.10 8.93 33.65
N GLY A 119 -14.09 10.15 33.09
CA GLY A 119 -14.09 11.42 33.81
C GLY A 119 -12.72 12.06 34.02
N GLU A 120 -11.65 11.54 33.39
CA GLU A 120 -10.32 12.13 33.51
C GLU A 120 -10.10 13.29 32.54
N THR A 121 -9.61 14.44 33.05
CA THR A 121 -9.08 15.50 32.21
C THR A 121 -7.71 15.12 31.64
N LEU A 122 -7.61 15.02 30.31
CA LEU A 122 -6.38 14.65 29.62
C LEU A 122 -5.50 15.89 29.37
N LYS A 123 -4.18 15.72 29.44
CA LYS A 123 -3.21 16.77 29.06
C LYS A 123 -2.64 16.47 27.69
N LEU A 124 -2.89 17.33 26.69
CA LEU A 124 -2.44 17.12 25.31
C LEU A 124 -0.92 16.94 25.21
N VAL A 125 -0.15 17.68 26.01
CA VAL A 125 1.32 17.60 26.01
C VAL A 125 1.84 16.18 26.27
N ARG A 126 1.12 15.38 27.07
CA ARG A 126 1.47 13.98 27.35
C ARG A 126 1.51 13.14 26.07
N PHE A 127 0.64 13.43 25.12
CA PHE A 127 0.56 12.69 23.86
C PHE A 127 1.37 13.35 22.74
N THR A 128 1.73 14.62 22.88
CA THR A 128 2.37 15.36 21.77
C THR A 128 3.86 15.55 21.96
N ALA A 129 4.38 15.52 23.19
CA ALA A 129 5.81 15.67 23.47
C ALA A 129 6.63 14.58 22.76
N ASN A 130 7.78 14.95 22.20
CA ASN A 130 8.59 14.05 21.38
C ASN A 130 9.23 12.92 22.20
N ASP A 131 9.50 13.16 23.47
CA ASP A 131 10.13 12.25 24.43
C ASP A 131 9.11 11.40 25.22
N SER A 132 7.81 11.65 25.04
CA SER A 132 6.77 10.86 25.72
C SER A 132 6.63 9.45 25.13
N GLU A 133 6.52 8.45 26.01
CA GLU A 133 6.19 7.07 25.64
C GLU A 133 4.74 6.93 25.12
N ASP A 134 3.85 7.81 25.60
CA ASP A 134 2.45 7.90 25.20
C ASP A 134 2.25 8.73 23.93
N ARG A 135 3.32 9.13 23.24
CA ARG A 135 3.20 10.01 22.08
C ARG A 135 2.29 9.39 21.01
N TYR A 136 1.36 10.18 20.48
CA TYR A 136 0.40 9.72 19.48
C TYR A 136 1.11 9.27 18.19
N PHE A 137 2.23 9.93 17.85
CA PHE A 137 2.96 9.68 16.61
C PHE A 137 4.45 9.99 16.71
N MET A 138 5.26 9.16 16.05
CA MET A 138 6.73 9.23 16.06
C MET A 138 7.29 10.38 15.22
N ASN A 139 6.74 10.59 14.01
CA ASN A 139 7.26 11.61 13.10
C ASN A 139 6.98 13.01 13.67
N ARG A 140 7.98 13.90 13.64
CA ARG A 140 7.93 15.27 14.17
C ARG A 140 6.71 16.04 13.69
N MET A 141 6.42 16.00 12.39
CA MET A 141 5.29 16.70 11.77
C MET A 141 4.09 15.77 11.54
N GLY A 142 3.87 14.83 12.46
CA GLY A 142 2.68 13.98 12.51
C GLY A 142 2.42 13.21 11.21
N GLY A 143 1.14 13.00 10.91
CA GLY A 143 0.70 12.31 9.69
C GLY A 143 0.99 13.10 8.42
N LEU A 144 1.03 14.43 8.50
CA LEU A 144 1.30 15.31 7.35
C LEU A 144 2.63 14.94 6.69
N SER A 145 3.74 15.03 7.42
CA SER A 145 5.06 14.77 6.84
C SER A 145 5.31 13.31 6.50
N GLN A 146 4.67 12.38 7.23
CA GLN A 146 4.88 10.95 7.04
C GLN A 146 4.10 10.41 5.82
N TYR A 147 2.90 10.92 5.58
CA TYR A 147 1.97 10.33 4.60
C TYR A 147 1.42 11.33 3.59
N TYR A 148 1.01 12.54 4.01
CA TYR A 148 0.19 13.42 3.17
C TYR A 148 0.98 14.49 2.41
N ALA A 149 2.18 14.85 2.84
CA ALA A 149 2.92 15.99 2.30
C ALA A 149 3.13 15.90 0.78
N GLY A 150 3.52 14.71 0.28
CA GLY A 150 3.66 14.45 -1.15
C GLY A 150 2.35 14.61 -1.89
N THR A 151 1.31 13.88 -1.47
CA THR A 151 0.00 13.89 -2.15
C THR A 151 -0.69 15.25 -2.11
N LEU A 152 -0.57 16.00 -1.01
CA LEU A 152 -1.13 17.36 -0.91
C LEU A 152 -0.37 18.36 -1.78
N THR A 153 0.92 18.12 -2.04
CA THR A 153 1.71 18.91 -2.99
C THR A 153 1.32 18.57 -4.42
N ASP A 154 1.18 17.29 -4.76
CA ASP A 154 0.73 16.82 -6.08
C ASP A 154 -0.66 17.36 -6.42
N LEU A 155 -1.56 17.42 -5.43
CA LEU A 155 -2.89 18.02 -5.54
C LEU A 155 -2.88 19.55 -5.45
N ARG A 156 -1.70 20.19 -5.41
CA ARG A 156 -1.51 21.64 -5.31
C ARG A 156 -2.23 22.28 -4.13
N MET A 157 -2.56 21.53 -3.08
CA MET A 157 -3.15 22.08 -1.85
C MET A 157 -2.09 22.74 -0.98
N LEU A 158 -0.91 22.13 -0.95
CA LEU A 158 0.26 22.65 -0.27
C LEU A 158 1.38 22.87 -1.28
N HIS A 159 2.35 23.71 -0.92
CA HIS A 159 3.63 23.75 -1.61
C HIS A 159 4.77 23.63 -0.60
N GLY A 160 5.84 22.97 -1.04
CA GLY A 160 7.10 22.89 -0.32
C GLY A 160 7.81 24.25 -0.36
N GLY A 161 7.34 25.21 0.44
CA GLY A 161 8.19 26.31 0.88
C GLY A 161 9.39 25.75 1.64
N ARG A 162 10.52 26.48 1.64
CA ARG A 162 11.77 26.07 2.32
C ARG A 162 11.44 25.36 3.64
N LYS A 163 11.88 24.11 3.79
CA LYS A 163 11.84 23.40 5.07
C LYS A 163 12.28 24.39 6.17
N PRO A 164 11.50 24.52 7.25
CA PRO A 164 10.61 23.49 7.79
C PRO A 164 9.11 23.62 7.47
N TRP A 165 8.63 24.72 6.90
CA TRP A 165 7.19 25.04 6.83
C TRP A 165 6.56 24.73 5.46
N PHE A 166 5.56 23.85 5.47
CA PHE A 166 4.59 23.75 4.38
C PHE A 166 3.74 25.02 4.34
N GLN A 167 3.40 25.48 3.14
CA GLN A 167 2.49 26.60 2.94
C GLN A 167 1.28 26.13 2.13
N PHE A 168 0.11 26.70 2.42
CA PHE A 168 -1.09 26.45 1.62
C PHE A 168 -1.01 27.26 0.32
N THR A 169 -1.50 26.69 -0.79
CA THR A 169 -1.64 27.45 -2.04
C THR A 169 -2.87 28.35 -1.97
N LYS A 170 -2.86 29.45 -2.73
CA LYS A 170 -4.00 30.38 -2.76
C LYS A 170 -5.16 29.84 -3.59
N GLU A 171 -4.83 29.01 -4.57
CA GLU A 171 -5.73 28.53 -5.62
C GLU A 171 -6.55 27.33 -5.15
N VAL A 172 -5.92 26.38 -4.44
CA VAL A 172 -6.59 25.14 -3.98
C VAL A 172 -6.59 25.03 -2.45
N GLY A 173 -5.46 25.27 -1.80
CA GLY A 173 -5.27 25.08 -0.36
C GLY A 173 -6.11 26.02 0.50
N LYS A 174 -6.15 27.32 0.17
CA LYS A 174 -6.95 28.30 0.89
C LYS A 174 -8.46 28.04 0.74
N PRO A 175 -9.02 27.82 -0.47
CA PRO A 175 -10.45 27.56 -0.60
C PRO A 175 -10.93 26.31 0.15
N ILE A 176 -10.17 25.21 0.15
CA ILE A 176 -10.54 24.02 0.93
C ILE A 176 -10.40 24.26 2.45
N ALA A 177 -9.39 25.02 2.88
CA ALA A 177 -9.22 25.42 4.27
C ALA A 177 -10.42 26.27 4.77
N GLU A 178 -10.87 27.23 3.96
CA GLU A 178 -12.02 28.07 4.29
C GLU A 178 -13.32 27.26 4.36
N ALA A 179 -13.51 26.30 3.46
CA ALA A 179 -14.65 25.38 3.49
C ALA A 179 -14.66 24.50 4.74
N PHE A 180 -13.49 23.94 5.13
CA PHE A 180 -13.35 23.21 6.38
C PHE A 180 -13.69 24.10 7.58
N ASN A 181 -13.11 25.30 7.65
CA ASN A 181 -13.30 26.24 8.75
C ASN A 181 -14.77 26.61 8.97
N ALA A 182 -15.54 26.77 7.88
CA ALA A 182 -16.96 27.09 7.96
C ALA A 182 -17.82 25.94 8.51
N SER A 183 -17.31 24.70 8.50
CA SER A 183 -18.04 23.50 8.93
C SER A 183 -17.78 23.08 10.37
N VAL A 184 -16.86 23.75 11.08
CA VAL A 184 -16.40 23.33 12.41
C VAL A 184 -16.31 24.50 13.40
N PRO A 185 -16.44 24.26 14.71
CA PRO A 185 -16.25 25.29 15.74
C PRO A 185 -14.76 25.61 15.93
N SER A 186 -14.16 26.35 14.97
CA SER A 186 -12.72 26.62 14.95
C SER A 186 -12.23 27.36 16.20
N ASP A 187 -12.94 28.39 16.66
CA ASP A 187 -12.48 29.18 17.82
C ASP A 187 -12.44 28.33 19.10
N LEU A 188 -13.44 27.48 19.30
CA LEU A 188 -13.47 26.54 20.42
C LEU A 188 -12.31 25.54 20.35
N PHE A 189 -12.04 24.98 19.16
CA PHE A 189 -10.91 24.07 18.94
C PHE A 189 -9.58 24.71 19.35
N TRP A 190 -9.35 25.97 18.98
CA TRP A 190 -8.11 26.66 19.32
C TRP A 190 -8.02 27.06 20.79
N SER A 191 -9.13 27.47 21.43
CA SER A 191 -9.19 27.71 22.88
C SER A 191 -8.73 26.47 23.66
N ILE A 192 -9.33 25.32 23.35
CA ILE A 192 -9.02 24.04 23.98
C ILE A 192 -7.56 23.63 23.73
N LEU A 193 -7.05 23.85 22.52
CA LEU A 193 -5.67 23.53 22.16
C LEU A 193 -4.64 24.36 22.92
N GLU A 194 -4.93 25.65 23.12
CA GLU A 194 -4.08 26.60 23.86
C GLU A 194 -4.09 26.31 25.37
N GLU A 195 -5.26 26.01 25.94
CA GLU A 195 -5.40 25.56 27.33
C GLU A 195 -4.62 24.25 27.57
N GLY A 196 -4.69 23.31 26.61
CA GLY A 196 -3.88 22.09 26.61
C GLY A 196 -4.38 20.99 27.54
N GLU A 197 -5.50 21.21 28.22
CA GLU A 197 -6.23 20.25 29.04
C GLU A 197 -7.62 20.02 28.43
N ILE A 198 -8.07 18.77 28.33
CA ILE A 198 -9.31 18.41 27.63
C ILE A 198 -10.13 17.40 28.46
N ALA A 199 -11.41 17.66 28.66
CA ALA A 199 -12.37 16.73 29.27
C ALA A 199 -13.32 16.10 28.23
N ASP A 200 -14.15 15.13 28.63
CA ASP A 200 -15.19 14.51 27.78
C ASP A 200 -16.07 15.57 27.11
N ASP A 201 -16.61 16.52 27.91
CA ASP A 201 -17.51 17.56 27.41
C ASP A 201 -16.84 18.49 26.38
N ASP A 202 -15.53 18.74 26.51
CA ASP A 202 -14.77 19.54 25.53
C ASP A 202 -14.65 18.78 24.20
N ILE A 203 -14.31 17.49 24.25
CA ILE A 203 -14.19 16.64 23.06
C ILE A 203 -15.55 16.47 22.39
N ARG A 204 -16.63 16.35 23.17
CA ARG A 204 -18.01 16.23 22.69
C ARG A 204 -18.45 17.45 21.88
N GLN A 205 -18.13 18.65 22.34
CA GLN A 205 -18.44 19.88 21.60
C GLN A 205 -17.69 20.01 20.27
N LEU A 206 -16.59 19.28 20.09
CA LEU A 206 -15.79 19.26 18.86
C LEU A 206 -16.19 18.15 17.88
N HIS A 207 -17.23 17.35 18.13
CA HIS A 207 -17.61 16.22 17.26
C HIS A 207 -17.83 16.59 15.78
N ALA A 208 -18.14 17.85 15.46
CA ALA A 208 -18.21 18.36 14.08
C ALA A 208 -16.91 18.15 13.27
N PHE A 209 -15.75 18.02 13.92
CA PHE A 209 -14.48 17.68 13.28
C PHE A 209 -14.39 16.19 12.87
N CYS A 210 -15.19 15.29 13.46
CA CYS A 210 -15.11 13.86 13.16
C CYS A 210 -15.35 13.58 11.66
N PRO A 211 -14.58 12.71 10.99
CA PRO A 211 -14.71 12.43 9.56
C PRO A 211 -16.13 12.16 9.05
N CYS A 212 -17.00 11.53 9.86
CA CYS A 212 -18.37 11.22 9.47
C CYS A 212 -19.22 12.47 9.12
N HIS A 213 -18.89 13.65 9.66
CA HIS A 213 -19.60 14.89 9.38
C HIS A 213 -19.34 15.43 7.97
N LEU A 214 -18.32 14.93 7.27
CA LEU A 214 -18.06 15.28 5.88
C LEU A 214 -19.27 14.98 4.98
N ARG A 215 -20.06 13.95 5.32
CA ARG A 215 -21.25 13.52 4.57
C ARG A 215 -22.47 14.44 4.70
N SER A 216 -22.37 15.53 5.45
CA SER A 216 -23.46 16.49 5.60
C SER A 216 -23.87 17.05 4.22
N PRO A 217 -25.17 17.03 3.84
CA PRO A 217 -25.61 17.35 2.48
C PRO A 217 -25.13 18.70 1.95
N GLU A 218 -25.07 19.71 2.83
CA GLU A 218 -24.71 21.10 2.54
C GLU A 218 -23.20 21.38 2.69
N SER A 219 -22.39 20.32 2.81
CA SER A 219 -20.94 20.45 3.02
C SER A 219 -20.22 20.93 1.75
N SER A 220 -19.93 22.24 1.70
CA SER A 220 -19.02 22.80 0.69
C SER A 220 -17.60 22.21 0.76
N GLU A 221 -17.19 21.71 1.93
CA GLU A 221 -15.94 20.96 2.13
C GLU A 221 -15.95 19.67 1.28
N ARG A 222 -17.03 18.89 1.39
CA ARG A 222 -17.22 17.65 0.63
C ARG A 222 -17.22 17.90 -0.87
N GLU A 223 -17.95 18.91 -1.31
CA GLU A 223 -18.03 19.25 -2.74
C GLU A 223 -16.64 19.56 -3.33
N ARG A 224 -15.84 20.36 -2.62
CA ARG A 224 -14.46 20.67 -3.05
C ARG A 224 -13.54 19.45 -3.04
N LEU A 225 -13.65 18.57 -2.04
CA LEU A 225 -12.89 17.32 -2.06
C LEU A 225 -13.30 16.44 -3.26
N THR A 226 -14.60 16.36 -3.56
CA THR A 226 -15.10 15.65 -4.75
C THR A 226 -14.57 16.28 -6.04
N ASP A 227 -14.53 17.62 -6.16
CA ASP A 227 -13.91 18.31 -7.30
C ASP A 227 -12.47 17.89 -7.53
N ILE A 228 -11.71 17.77 -6.44
CA ILE A 228 -10.28 17.44 -6.50
C ILE A 228 -10.06 15.96 -6.84
N TYR A 229 -10.78 15.04 -6.17
CA TYR A 229 -10.61 13.61 -6.42
C TYR A 229 -11.05 13.21 -7.83
N PHE A 230 -12.15 13.78 -8.32
CA PHE A 230 -12.67 13.48 -9.66
C PHE A 230 -12.17 14.44 -10.76
N ASP A 231 -11.31 15.40 -10.39
CA ASP A 231 -10.80 16.42 -11.31
C ASP A 231 -11.92 17.07 -12.14
N ARG A 232 -13.03 17.44 -11.48
CA ARG A 232 -14.22 18.00 -12.15
C ARG A 232 -13.92 19.34 -12.82
N LEU A 233 -12.94 20.08 -12.28
CA LEU A 233 -12.46 21.35 -12.81
C LEU A 233 -11.33 21.22 -13.85
N ARG A 234 -10.85 19.99 -14.13
CA ARG A 234 -9.81 19.67 -15.12
C ARG A 234 -8.48 20.41 -14.89
N GLU A 235 -8.05 20.47 -13.63
CA GLU A 235 -6.85 21.20 -13.20
C GLU A 235 -5.59 20.32 -13.12
N TYR A 236 -5.76 18.99 -13.15
CA TYR A 236 -4.70 18.00 -12.91
C TYR A 236 -4.31 17.17 -14.14
N GLY A 237 -4.83 17.49 -15.33
CA GLY A 237 -4.42 16.88 -16.60
C GLY A 237 -4.57 15.36 -16.64
N GLU A 238 -3.52 14.66 -17.09
CA GLU A 238 -3.52 13.19 -17.20
C GLU A 238 -3.61 12.51 -15.83
N GLU A 239 -2.98 13.05 -14.79
CA GLU A 239 -3.03 12.49 -13.44
C GLU A 239 -4.44 12.55 -12.87
N GLY A 240 -5.12 13.70 -13.00
CA GLY A 240 -6.53 13.84 -12.61
C GLY A 240 -7.45 12.91 -13.39
N THR A 241 -7.21 12.80 -14.70
CA THR A 241 -7.96 11.89 -15.58
C THR A 241 -7.77 10.43 -15.19
N GLN A 242 -6.55 10.01 -14.87
CA GLN A 242 -6.27 8.64 -14.49
C GLN A 242 -6.83 8.31 -13.10
N ARG A 243 -6.72 9.23 -12.13
CA ARG A 243 -7.33 9.09 -10.81
C ARG A 243 -8.84 8.89 -10.91
N LYS A 244 -9.56 9.78 -11.62
CA LYS A 244 -11.03 9.69 -11.71
C LYS A 244 -11.49 8.42 -12.43
N ARG A 245 -10.75 7.94 -13.45
CA ARG A 245 -11.02 6.67 -14.14
C ARG A 245 -10.84 5.47 -13.22
N SER A 246 -9.78 5.42 -12.42
CA SER A 246 -9.60 4.35 -11.42
C SER A 246 -10.69 4.36 -10.35
N LEU A 247 -11.09 5.53 -9.84
CA LEU A 247 -12.21 5.66 -8.91
C LEU A 247 -13.55 5.22 -9.55
N ALA A 248 -13.77 5.53 -10.84
CA ALA A 248 -14.95 5.10 -11.58
C ALA A 248 -14.97 3.57 -11.79
N ILE A 249 -13.83 2.93 -12.04
CA ILE A 249 -13.72 1.46 -12.15
C ILE A 249 -14.10 0.79 -10.82
N ILE A 250 -13.62 1.31 -9.69
CA ILE A 250 -13.99 0.82 -8.35
C ILE A 250 -15.51 0.93 -8.15
N GLN A 251 -16.10 2.07 -8.48
CA GLN A 251 -17.55 2.28 -8.37
C GLN A 251 -18.34 1.35 -9.31
N ARG A 252 -17.89 1.18 -10.56
CA ARG A 252 -18.53 0.27 -11.52
C ARG A 252 -18.50 -1.17 -11.04
N LEU A 253 -17.41 -1.60 -10.43
CA LEU A 253 -17.35 -2.94 -9.86
C LEU A 253 -18.39 -3.10 -8.75
N ILE A 254 -18.48 -2.13 -7.83
CA ILE A 254 -19.51 -2.12 -6.78
C ILE A 254 -20.93 -2.19 -7.38
N ASP A 255 -21.23 -1.43 -8.43
CA ASP A 255 -22.56 -1.40 -9.07
C ASP A 255 -22.90 -2.67 -9.84
N ASN A 256 -21.90 -3.46 -10.25
CA ASN A 256 -22.09 -4.66 -11.07
C ASN A 256 -21.91 -5.98 -10.32
N LEU A 257 -21.41 -5.96 -9.08
CA LEU A 257 -21.31 -7.17 -8.27
C LEU A 257 -22.69 -7.65 -7.83
N THR A 258 -22.87 -8.96 -7.84
CA THR A 258 -24.06 -9.59 -7.31
C THR A 258 -24.08 -9.51 -5.78
N PRO A 259 -25.26 -9.48 -5.13
CA PRO A 259 -25.36 -9.28 -3.69
C PRO A 259 -24.71 -10.37 -2.82
N ASP A 260 -24.45 -11.55 -3.38
CA ASP A 260 -23.83 -12.70 -2.74
C ASP A 260 -22.29 -12.63 -2.70
N VAL A 261 -21.68 -11.75 -3.50
CA VAL A 261 -20.22 -11.59 -3.55
C VAL A 261 -19.79 -10.42 -2.68
N GLU A 262 -18.90 -10.67 -1.72
CA GLU A 262 -18.31 -9.62 -0.89
C GLU A 262 -17.35 -8.77 -1.74
N PHE A 263 -17.58 -7.46 -1.76
CA PHE A 263 -16.65 -6.50 -2.36
C PHE A 263 -15.34 -6.45 -1.57
N SER A 264 -14.28 -6.98 -2.16
CA SER A 264 -12.97 -7.10 -1.53
C SER A 264 -11.84 -6.72 -2.48
N GLU A 265 -10.66 -6.49 -1.91
CA GLU A 265 -9.45 -6.23 -2.68
C GLU A 265 -9.06 -7.43 -3.58
N TYR A 266 -9.33 -8.65 -3.12
CA TYR A 266 -9.11 -9.87 -3.92
C TYR A 266 -10.02 -9.88 -5.15
N VAL A 267 -11.33 -9.66 -4.96
CA VAL A 267 -12.30 -9.59 -6.06
C VAL A 267 -11.92 -8.46 -7.04
N PHE A 268 -11.54 -7.28 -6.53
CA PHE A 268 -11.06 -6.19 -7.37
C PHE A 268 -9.90 -6.62 -8.27
N ARG A 269 -8.85 -7.24 -7.70
CA ARG A 269 -7.70 -7.73 -8.49
C ARG A 269 -8.10 -8.78 -9.51
N ALA A 270 -8.91 -9.75 -9.10
CA ALA A 270 -9.32 -10.85 -9.96
C ALA A 270 -10.13 -10.35 -11.15
N VAL A 271 -11.07 -9.43 -10.93
CA VAL A 271 -11.87 -8.82 -12.00
C VAL A 271 -11.01 -7.91 -12.88
N MET A 272 -10.11 -7.10 -12.31
CA MET A 272 -9.22 -6.25 -13.10
C MET A 272 -8.31 -7.08 -14.00
N TYR A 273 -7.78 -8.19 -13.51
CA TYR A 273 -6.88 -9.08 -14.24
C TYR A 273 -7.64 -9.91 -15.29
N GLY A 274 -8.71 -10.58 -14.85
CA GLY A 274 -9.55 -11.49 -15.63
C GLY A 274 -10.51 -10.82 -16.61
N ASN A 275 -10.81 -9.54 -16.43
CA ASN A 275 -11.86 -8.82 -17.17
C ASN A 275 -13.25 -9.51 -17.11
N ALA A 276 -13.52 -10.22 -16.02
CA ALA A 276 -14.71 -11.02 -15.82
C ALA A 276 -15.24 -10.84 -14.40
N LEU A 277 -16.56 -10.82 -14.26
CA LEU A 277 -17.24 -10.83 -12.96
C LEU A 277 -17.36 -12.28 -12.46
N PRO A 278 -17.57 -12.49 -11.13
CA PRO A 278 -17.68 -13.83 -10.56
C PRO A 278 -18.78 -14.70 -11.20
N ASP A 279 -19.88 -14.07 -11.62
CA ASP A 279 -21.07 -14.68 -12.20
C ASP A 279 -21.14 -14.57 -13.72
N ARG A 280 -20.28 -13.73 -14.33
CA ARG A 280 -20.36 -13.35 -15.75
C ARG A 280 -18.98 -13.26 -16.38
N PRO A 281 -18.69 -14.06 -17.42
CA PRO A 281 -17.35 -14.17 -18.01
C PRO A 281 -16.90 -12.91 -18.78
N CYS A 282 -17.78 -11.95 -19.05
CA CYS A 282 -17.41 -10.70 -19.70
C CYS A 282 -17.94 -9.50 -18.91
N TRP A 283 -17.03 -8.79 -18.26
CA TRP A 283 -17.37 -7.50 -17.65
C TRP A 283 -17.31 -6.40 -18.71
N SER A 284 -18.47 -5.88 -19.11
CA SER A 284 -18.54 -4.79 -20.09
C SER A 284 -18.08 -3.47 -19.47
N ILE A 285 -16.81 -3.13 -19.70
CA ILE A 285 -16.22 -1.85 -19.31
C ILE A 285 -16.36 -0.84 -20.46
N PRO A 286 -16.77 0.42 -20.20
CA PRO A 286 -16.77 1.47 -21.21
C PRO A 286 -15.39 1.67 -21.85
N ALA A 287 -15.35 2.04 -23.12
CA ALA A 287 -14.11 2.23 -23.87
C ALA A 287 -13.13 3.20 -23.18
N ASP A 288 -13.64 4.27 -22.55
CA ASP A 288 -12.83 5.26 -21.82
C ASP A 288 -12.10 4.70 -20.58
N LEU A 289 -12.56 3.56 -20.06
CA LEU A 289 -11.99 2.89 -18.88
C LEU A 289 -11.18 1.65 -19.25
N ALA A 290 -11.23 1.21 -20.52
CA ALA A 290 -10.60 -0.02 -20.97
C ALA A 290 -9.06 0.02 -20.79
N SER A 291 -8.43 1.15 -21.11
CA SER A 291 -6.98 1.34 -20.92
C SER A 291 -6.60 1.32 -19.44
N THR A 292 -7.33 2.04 -18.58
CA THR A 292 -7.10 2.05 -17.13
C THR A 292 -7.25 0.64 -16.54
N ARG A 293 -8.26 -0.15 -16.95
CA ARG A 293 -8.39 -1.55 -16.54
C ARG A 293 -7.22 -2.41 -17.01
N ALA A 294 -6.78 -2.24 -18.26
CA ALA A 294 -5.61 -2.96 -18.78
C ALA A 294 -4.35 -2.65 -17.96
N THR A 295 -4.16 -1.39 -17.56
CA THR A 295 -3.06 -1.01 -16.66
C THR A 295 -3.20 -1.63 -15.26
N TRP A 296 -4.41 -1.74 -14.72
CA TRP A 296 -4.68 -2.51 -13.50
C TRP A 296 -4.34 -4.00 -13.66
N ALA A 297 -4.58 -4.60 -14.82
CA ALA A 297 -4.19 -5.99 -15.10
C ALA A 297 -2.66 -6.16 -15.10
N ILE A 298 -1.90 -5.20 -15.63
CA ILE A 298 -0.42 -5.18 -15.56
C ILE A 298 0.04 -5.11 -14.09
N TYR A 299 -0.62 -4.30 -13.26
CA TYR A 299 -0.36 -4.28 -11.81
C TYR A 299 -0.53 -5.68 -11.19
N VAL A 300 -1.67 -6.34 -11.43
CA VAL A 300 -1.94 -7.67 -10.84
C VAL A 300 -0.91 -8.69 -11.32
N ARG A 301 -0.57 -8.69 -12.62
CA ARG A 301 0.48 -9.53 -13.19
C ARG A 301 1.84 -9.35 -12.50
N ASN A 302 2.24 -8.10 -12.25
CA ASN A 302 3.48 -7.81 -11.53
C ASN A 302 3.41 -8.23 -10.05
N ASP A 303 2.25 -8.10 -9.41
CA ASP A 303 2.06 -8.52 -8.02
C ASP A 303 2.10 -10.04 -7.86
N LEU A 304 1.54 -10.79 -8.82
CA LEU A 304 1.64 -12.25 -8.90
C LEU A 304 3.10 -12.71 -9.03
N LEU A 305 3.87 -12.06 -9.92
CA LEU A 305 5.32 -12.28 -10.03
C LEU A 305 6.01 -12.01 -8.69
N SER A 306 5.71 -10.87 -8.06
CA SER A 306 6.28 -10.48 -6.77
C SER A 306 5.98 -11.51 -5.69
N VAL A 307 4.75 -12.01 -5.58
CA VAL A 307 4.37 -13.02 -4.58
C VAL A 307 5.14 -14.31 -4.83
N ALA A 308 5.19 -14.81 -6.06
CA ALA A 308 5.88 -16.06 -6.39
C ALA A 308 7.38 -16.00 -6.04
N VAL A 309 8.09 -14.93 -6.42
CA VAL A 309 9.53 -14.80 -6.10
C VAL A 309 9.78 -14.59 -4.60
N GLN A 310 8.88 -13.91 -3.90
CA GLN A 310 8.96 -13.75 -2.45
C GLN A 310 8.81 -15.11 -1.77
N THR A 311 7.83 -15.93 -2.18
CA THR A 311 7.65 -17.29 -1.65
C THR A 311 8.90 -18.13 -1.83
N ILE A 312 9.48 -18.16 -3.03
CA ILE A 312 10.71 -18.91 -3.31
C ILE A 312 11.87 -18.40 -2.44
N PHE A 313 12.03 -17.07 -2.33
CA PHE A 313 13.08 -16.49 -1.51
C PHE A 313 12.92 -16.84 -0.02
N SER A 314 11.71 -16.80 0.51
CA SER A 314 11.45 -17.15 1.91
C SER A 314 11.72 -18.64 2.19
N LEU A 315 11.40 -19.54 1.25
CA LEU A 315 11.75 -20.96 1.36
C LEU A 315 13.27 -21.19 1.29
N VAL A 316 13.96 -20.44 0.44
CA VAL A 316 15.44 -20.43 0.39
C VAL A 316 16.03 -20.00 1.73
N LEU A 317 15.46 -18.96 2.37
CA LEU A 317 15.87 -18.53 3.70
C LEU A 317 15.58 -19.59 4.78
N ASN A 318 14.45 -20.31 4.71
CA ASN A 318 14.15 -21.43 5.62
C ASN A 318 15.22 -22.51 5.51
N LYS A 319 15.63 -22.83 4.28
CA LYS A 319 16.68 -23.83 4.03
C LYS A 319 18.07 -23.38 4.49
N LEU A 320 18.37 -22.08 4.44
CA LEU A 320 19.58 -21.48 5.03
C LEU A 320 19.54 -21.43 6.56
N SER A 321 18.37 -21.52 7.18
CA SER A 321 18.22 -21.51 8.63
C SER A 321 18.72 -22.83 9.23
N PRO A 322 19.59 -22.80 10.26
CA PRO A 322 20.07 -24.03 10.89
C PRO A 322 18.90 -24.74 11.58
N GLN A 323 18.53 -25.93 11.11
CA GLN A 323 17.44 -26.71 11.71
C GLN A 323 17.85 -27.41 13.01
N ILE A 324 19.15 -27.69 13.18
CA ILE A 324 19.77 -28.21 14.42
C ILE A 324 21.17 -27.58 14.57
N ALA A 325 21.65 -27.36 15.81
CA ALA A 325 22.95 -26.75 16.09
C ALA A 325 24.18 -27.43 15.43
N GLY A 326 24.04 -28.68 14.96
CA GLY A 326 25.07 -29.45 14.24
C GLY A 326 24.93 -29.49 12.71
N GLU A 327 23.82 -29.00 12.13
CA GLU A 327 23.51 -29.05 10.70
C GLU A 327 23.54 -27.65 10.09
N ARG A 328 24.69 -26.96 10.21
CA ARG A 328 24.90 -25.76 9.40
C ARG A 328 25.05 -26.19 7.95
N TYR A 329 24.15 -25.76 7.08
CA TYR A 329 24.44 -25.67 5.65
C TYR A 329 25.59 -24.68 5.49
N VAL A 330 26.82 -25.19 5.42
CA VAL A 330 28.00 -24.36 5.16
C VAL A 330 28.15 -24.25 3.65
N CYS A 331 27.36 -23.35 3.06
CA CYS A 331 27.54 -22.93 1.68
C CYS A 331 28.35 -21.63 1.70
N ASP A 332 29.53 -21.65 1.08
CA ASP A 332 30.41 -20.48 1.08
C ASP A 332 29.94 -19.37 0.15
N THR A 333 29.21 -19.74 -0.92
CA THR A 333 28.70 -18.80 -1.93
C THR A 333 27.25 -19.09 -2.29
N VAL A 334 26.63 -18.13 -3.00
CA VAL A 334 25.28 -18.29 -3.56
C VAL A 334 25.24 -19.48 -4.51
N GLU A 335 26.27 -19.66 -5.35
CA GLU A 335 26.36 -20.75 -6.32
C GLU A 335 26.44 -22.11 -5.63
N ALA A 336 27.23 -22.22 -4.55
CA ALA A 336 27.31 -23.44 -3.75
C ALA A 336 25.96 -23.77 -3.09
N PHE A 337 25.26 -22.75 -2.59
CA PHE A 337 23.92 -22.94 -2.03
C PHE A 337 22.90 -23.36 -3.10
N VAL A 338 22.89 -22.70 -4.26
CA VAL A 338 22.00 -23.01 -5.37
C VAL A 338 22.13 -24.48 -5.78
N LYS A 339 23.37 -24.97 -5.93
CA LYS A 339 23.63 -26.38 -6.22
C LYS A 339 23.07 -27.30 -5.13
N ALA A 340 23.30 -26.98 -3.87
CA ALA A 340 22.80 -27.79 -2.75
C ALA A 340 21.28 -27.71 -2.58
N PHE A 341 20.64 -26.63 -3.02
CA PHE A 341 19.19 -26.48 -3.08
C PHE A 341 18.60 -27.29 -4.23
N GLU A 342 19.27 -27.31 -5.38
CA GLU A 342 18.92 -28.14 -6.55
C GLU A 342 18.87 -29.63 -6.20
N GLU A 343 19.79 -30.09 -5.34
CA GLU A 343 19.87 -31.48 -4.85
C GLU A 343 18.89 -31.77 -3.67
N SER A 344 18.01 -30.83 -3.31
CA SER A 344 17.09 -31.00 -2.17
C SER A 344 15.85 -31.81 -2.53
N ALA A 345 15.26 -32.48 -1.54
CA ALA A 345 14.02 -33.24 -1.70
C ALA A 345 12.83 -32.41 -2.24
N VAL A 346 12.81 -31.09 -1.98
CA VAL A 346 11.79 -30.18 -2.52
C VAL A 346 11.93 -30.06 -4.05
N VAL A 347 13.16 -29.94 -4.55
CA VAL A 347 13.43 -29.83 -5.99
C VAL A 347 13.30 -31.19 -6.66
N GLU A 348 13.78 -32.26 -6.02
CA GLU A 348 13.61 -33.63 -6.51
C GLU A 348 12.12 -33.97 -6.71
N GLY A 349 11.29 -33.70 -5.69
CA GLY A 349 9.84 -33.90 -5.78
C GLY A 349 9.21 -33.04 -6.87
N PHE A 350 9.56 -31.76 -6.96
CA PHE A 350 9.08 -30.89 -8.03
C PHE A 350 9.44 -31.40 -9.43
N VAL A 351 10.70 -31.81 -9.65
CA VAL A 351 11.17 -32.34 -10.94
C VAL A 351 10.42 -33.62 -11.29
N ALA A 352 10.27 -34.54 -10.33
CA ALA A 352 9.51 -35.77 -10.51
C ALA A 352 8.04 -35.49 -10.89
N ASP A 353 7.38 -34.56 -10.19
CA ASP A 353 5.98 -34.17 -10.44
C ASP A 353 5.81 -33.46 -11.79
N THR A 354 6.78 -32.63 -12.21
CA THR A 354 6.73 -31.97 -13.52
C THR A 354 6.83 -32.96 -14.68
N ASN A 355 7.62 -34.03 -14.50
CA ASN A 355 7.84 -35.11 -15.47
C ASN A 355 8.12 -34.62 -16.91
N CYS A 356 8.95 -33.59 -17.05
CA CYS A 356 9.28 -32.97 -18.35
C CYS A 356 10.79 -32.80 -18.52
N ALA A 357 11.30 -33.01 -19.73
CA ALA A 357 12.72 -32.83 -20.04
C ALA A 357 13.14 -31.34 -20.04
N THR A 358 12.25 -30.45 -20.47
CA THR A 358 12.51 -29.00 -20.53
C THR A 358 11.36 -28.22 -19.90
N PHE A 359 11.66 -26.99 -19.48
CA PHE A 359 10.65 -26.05 -19.00
C PHE A 359 9.62 -25.74 -20.07
N GLY A 360 10.01 -25.59 -21.35
CA GLY A 360 9.08 -25.37 -22.46
C GLY A 360 8.06 -26.51 -22.64
N ALA A 361 8.49 -27.76 -22.45
CA ALA A 361 7.58 -28.91 -22.44
C ALA A 361 6.61 -28.84 -21.25
N TRP A 362 7.09 -28.44 -20.08
CA TRP A 362 6.23 -28.23 -18.91
C TRP A 362 5.21 -27.10 -19.10
N LEU A 363 5.61 -25.99 -19.73
CA LEU A 363 4.70 -24.90 -20.10
C LEU A 363 3.57 -25.42 -21.02
N SER A 364 3.90 -26.23 -22.02
CA SER A 364 2.92 -26.80 -22.95
C SER A 364 1.92 -27.72 -22.23
N ASN A 365 2.41 -28.51 -21.26
CA ASN A 365 1.55 -29.36 -20.42
C ASN A 365 0.59 -28.52 -19.57
N ILE A 366 1.09 -27.46 -18.92
CA ILE A 366 0.24 -26.55 -18.14
C ILE A 366 -0.80 -25.89 -19.04
N GLU A 367 -0.39 -25.34 -20.18
CA GLU A 367 -1.26 -24.62 -21.12
C GLU A 367 -2.47 -25.46 -21.56
N SER A 368 -2.28 -26.77 -21.77
CA SER A 368 -3.36 -27.69 -22.17
C SER A 368 -4.51 -27.84 -21.15
N THR A 369 -4.26 -27.48 -19.88
CA THR A 369 -5.22 -27.61 -18.76
C THR A 369 -5.45 -26.28 -18.04
N LEU A 370 -4.87 -25.19 -18.53
CA LEU A 370 -4.92 -23.88 -17.88
C LEU A 370 -6.31 -23.26 -18.06
N PRO A 371 -7.01 -22.88 -16.96
CA PRO A 371 -8.26 -22.16 -17.08
C PRO A 371 -8.11 -20.84 -17.85
N ALA A 372 -9.18 -20.42 -18.52
CA ALA A 372 -9.20 -19.13 -19.21
C ALA A 372 -8.92 -17.98 -18.24
N LEU A 373 -8.49 -16.81 -18.75
CA LEU A 373 -8.16 -15.66 -17.90
C LEU A 373 -9.39 -15.13 -17.15
N GLU A 374 -10.54 -15.25 -17.78
CA GLU A 374 -11.86 -14.88 -17.28
C GLU A 374 -12.32 -15.79 -16.14
N GLU A 375 -11.84 -17.04 -16.08
CA GLU A 375 -12.19 -18.07 -15.10
C GLU A 375 -11.31 -17.96 -13.85
N TRP A 376 -11.17 -16.74 -13.32
CA TRP A 376 -10.18 -16.44 -12.28
C TRP A 376 -10.42 -17.14 -10.93
N SER A 377 -11.60 -17.72 -10.73
CA SER A 377 -11.97 -18.52 -9.56
C SER A 377 -11.76 -20.03 -9.75
N ALA A 378 -11.45 -20.49 -10.96
CA ALA A 378 -11.28 -21.90 -11.26
C ALA A 378 -10.08 -22.51 -10.53
N GLU A 379 -10.21 -23.78 -10.17
CA GLU A 379 -9.06 -24.58 -9.70
C GLU A 379 -7.99 -24.62 -10.81
N GLY A 380 -6.73 -24.43 -10.44
CA GLY A 380 -5.64 -24.35 -11.41
C GLY A 380 -5.32 -22.92 -11.88
N HIS A 381 -6.18 -21.93 -11.62
CA HIS A 381 -5.91 -20.53 -11.94
C HIS A 381 -4.88 -19.92 -10.97
N GLU A 382 -4.04 -19.00 -11.45
CA GLU A 382 -2.93 -18.43 -10.68
C GLU A 382 -3.37 -17.50 -9.54
N MET A 383 -4.57 -16.92 -9.63
CA MET A 383 -5.13 -16.01 -8.61
C MET A 383 -5.37 -16.74 -7.28
N PRO A 384 -6.15 -17.85 -7.22
CA PRO A 384 -6.26 -18.68 -6.03
C PRO A 384 -4.91 -19.23 -5.53
N MET A 385 -4.01 -19.62 -6.43
CA MET A 385 -2.69 -20.14 -6.05
C MET A 385 -1.87 -19.08 -5.31
N ALA A 386 -1.80 -17.87 -5.84
CA ALA A 386 -1.08 -16.77 -5.20
C ALA A 386 -1.72 -16.35 -3.86
N GLN A 387 -3.05 -16.35 -3.78
CA GLN A 387 -3.76 -16.09 -2.53
C GLN A 387 -3.44 -17.16 -1.48
N ASN A 388 -3.41 -18.44 -1.87
CA ASN A 388 -3.07 -19.54 -0.97
C ASN A 388 -1.63 -19.46 -0.46
N MET A 389 -0.67 -19.09 -1.32
CA MET A 389 0.74 -18.91 -0.91
C MET A 389 0.88 -17.90 0.23
N VAL A 390 0.11 -16.80 0.19
CA VAL A 390 0.14 -15.77 1.22
C VAL A 390 -0.65 -16.20 2.46
N SER A 391 -1.87 -16.71 2.29
CA SER A 391 -2.74 -17.02 3.42
C SER A 391 -2.26 -18.23 4.24
N SER A 392 -1.63 -19.20 3.59
CA SER A 392 -1.26 -20.50 4.17
C SER A 392 0.22 -20.61 4.52
N TRP A 393 0.97 -19.49 4.44
CA TRP A 393 2.37 -19.42 4.88
C TRP A 393 2.53 -19.90 6.33
N GLY A 394 3.47 -20.82 6.54
CA GLY A 394 3.73 -21.46 7.84
C GLY A 394 2.75 -22.56 8.25
N ARG A 395 1.69 -22.82 7.47
CA ARG A 395 0.76 -23.93 7.68
C ARG A 395 0.86 -24.99 6.58
N GLU A 396 1.05 -24.53 5.34
CA GLU A 396 1.24 -25.38 4.17
C GLU A 396 2.67 -25.95 4.09
N SER A 397 2.83 -27.10 3.44
CA SER A 397 4.16 -27.71 3.25
C SER A 397 5.05 -26.85 2.34
N GLU A 398 6.36 -26.83 2.63
CA GLU A 398 7.35 -26.10 1.82
C GLU A 398 7.34 -26.56 0.35
N ALA A 399 7.18 -27.87 0.11
CA ALA A 399 7.09 -28.44 -1.22
C ALA A 399 5.86 -27.94 -2.00
N ALA A 400 4.68 -27.90 -1.37
CA ALA A 400 3.46 -27.40 -2.01
C ALA A 400 3.53 -25.89 -2.32
N LEU A 401 4.10 -25.09 -1.40
CA LEU A 401 4.33 -23.65 -1.62
C LEU A 401 5.32 -23.41 -2.77
N PHE A 402 6.40 -24.20 -2.82
CA PHE A 402 7.40 -24.13 -3.89
C PHE A 402 6.80 -24.48 -5.26
N ALA A 403 6.08 -25.60 -5.34
CA ALA A 403 5.40 -26.02 -6.57
C ALA A 403 4.37 -24.99 -7.04
N SER A 404 3.61 -24.39 -6.11
CA SER A 404 2.66 -23.32 -6.41
C SER A 404 3.36 -22.07 -6.96
N ALA A 405 4.48 -21.65 -6.36
CA ALA A 405 5.24 -20.51 -6.83
C ALA A 405 5.80 -20.74 -8.24
N MET A 406 6.41 -21.90 -8.49
CA MET A 406 6.92 -22.27 -9.82
C MET A 406 5.79 -22.36 -10.86
N ARG A 407 4.63 -22.89 -10.49
CA ARG A 407 3.46 -22.97 -11.37
C ARG A 407 2.90 -21.59 -11.70
N VAL A 408 2.84 -20.67 -10.73
CA VAL A 408 2.46 -19.27 -11.00
C VAL A 408 3.44 -18.61 -11.96
N LEU A 409 4.76 -18.78 -11.79
CA LEU A 409 5.74 -18.27 -12.76
C LEU A 409 5.50 -18.85 -14.15
N ALA A 410 5.30 -20.16 -14.28
CA ALA A 410 5.00 -20.80 -15.56
C ALA A 410 3.73 -20.24 -16.23
N ILE A 411 2.64 -20.07 -15.46
CA ILE A 411 1.39 -19.50 -15.96
C ILE A 411 1.59 -18.06 -16.44
N LEU A 412 2.37 -17.24 -15.72
CA LEU A 412 2.70 -15.89 -16.17
C LEU A 412 3.48 -15.90 -17.49
N VAL A 413 4.34 -16.89 -17.73
CA VAL A 413 5.02 -17.06 -19.03
C VAL A 413 4.02 -17.41 -20.14
N ILE A 414 3.10 -18.34 -19.88
CA ILE A 414 2.08 -18.76 -20.85
C ILE A 414 1.17 -17.59 -21.22
N ARG A 415 0.75 -16.80 -20.23
CA ARG A 415 -0.11 -15.62 -20.44
C ARG A 415 0.64 -14.39 -20.93
N ASP A 416 1.91 -14.48 -21.30
CA ASP A 416 2.66 -13.32 -21.78
C ASP A 416 2.32 -12.99 -23.24
N ASP A 417 1.98 -11.72 -23.49
CA ASP A 417 1.76 -11.22 -24.83
C ASP A 417 3.05 -10.60 -25.37
N PHE A 418 3.73 -11.35 -26.23
CA PHE A 418 4.99 -10.94 -26.87
C PHE A 418 4.80 -9.83 -27.91
N SER A 419 3.56 -9.55 -28.35
CA SER A 419 3.29 -8.45 -29.29
C SER A 419 3.29 -7.07 -28.64
N ARG A 420 3.25 -7.01 -27.30
CA ARG A 420 3.15 -5.78 -26.51
C ARG A 420 4.30 -5.64 -25.55
N ALA A 421 4.67 -4.40 -25.20
CA ALA A 421 5.66 -4.17 -24.15
C ALA A 421 5.09 -4.59 -22.76
N PRO A 422 5.89 -5.14 -21.83
CA PRO A 422 5.38 -5.61 -20.54
C PRO A 422 4.68 -4.54 -19.69
N TYR A 423 5.11 -3.28 -19.83
CA TYR A 423 4.55 -2.12 -19.15
C TYR A 423 3.85 -1.15 -20.13
N GLU A 424 3.27 -1.67 -21.22
CA GLU A 424 2.57 -0.82 -22.20
C GLU A 424 1.48 0.03 -21.53
N GLY A 425 1.39 1.31 -21.93
CA GLY A 425 0.43 2.26 -21.37
C GLY A 425 0.83 2.87 -20.02
N LEU A 426 2.04 2.58 -19.52
CA LEU A 426 2.59 3.17 -18.30
C LEU A 426 3.83 4.02 -18.61
N ALA A 427 4.00 5.10 -17.84
CA ALA A 427 5.20 5.93 -17.89
C ALA A 427 6.35 5.30 -17.06
N ILE A 428 6.66 4.02 -17.31
CA ILE A 428 7.75 3.29 -16.66
C ILE A 428 8.91 3.13 -17.63
N THR A 429 10.03 3.79 -17.33
CA THR A 429 11.24 3.71 -18.15
C THR A 429 12.18 2.61 -17.67
N PRO A 430 13.07 2.08 -18.54
CA PRO A 430 14.14 1.18 -18.11
C PRO A 430 15.01 1.77 -17.00
N GLN A 431 15.15 3.10 -16.98
CA GLN A 431 15.88 3.81 -15.93
C GLN A 431 15.18 3.70 -14.57
N ALA A 432 13.85 3.80 -14.53
CA ALA A 432 13.06 3.63 -13.31
C ALA A 432 13.15 2.19 -12.75
N LEU A 433 13.34 1.20 -13.63
CA LEU A 433 13.46 -0.22 -13.26
C LEU A 433 14.89 -0.70 -13.01
N ARG A 434 15.92 0.11 -13.32
CA ARG A 434 17.35 -0.24 -13.14
C ARG A 434 17.64 -0.80 -11.75
N ASP A 435 16.97 -0.23 -10.77
CA ASP A 435 17.10 -0.47 -9.35
C ASP A 435 16.22 -1.63 -8.84
N TYR A 436 15.36 -2.19 -9.68
CA TYR A 436 14.36 -3.20 -9.34
C TYR A 436 14.51 -4.39 -10.29
N PRO A 437 15.52 -5.26 -10.08
CA PRO A 437 15.93 -6.28 -11.05
C PRO A 437 14.97 -7.46 -11.17
N ILE A 438 13.92 -7.52 -10.33
CA ILE A 438 12.76 -8.39 -10.53
C ILE A 438 11.59 -7.53 -10.97
N ASN A 439 11.26 -7.62 -12.25
CA ASN A 439 10.20 -6.89 -12.93
C ASN A 439 9.77 -7.65 -14.21
N LEU A 440 8.67 -7.26 -14.84
CA LEU A 440 8.11 -7.97 -16.00
C LEU A 440 9.06 -8.00 -17.23
N ASP A 441 9.86 -6.95 -17.47
CA ASP A 441 10.85 -6.95 -18.56
C ASP A 441 11.95 -7.99 -18.32
N THR A 442 12.52 -7.98 -17.11
CA THR A 442 13.56 -8.94 -16.72
C THR A 442 13.03 -10.37 -16.70
N PHE A 443 11.80 -10.55 -16.23
CA PHE A 443 11.11 -11.83 -16.19
C PHE A 443 10.89 -12.39 -17.59
N ARG A 444 10.39 -11.59 -18.55
CA ARG A 444 10.22 -12.00 -19.94
C ARG A 444 11.52 -12.49 -20.57
N ARG A 445 12.63 -11.77 -20.36
CA ARG A 445 13.94 -12.18 -20.89
C ARG A 445 14.40 -13.52 -20.30
N LYS A 446 14.31 -13.66 -18.97
CA LYS A 446 14.65 -14.92 -18.31
C LYS A 446 13.77 -16.08 -18.76
N ALA A 447 12.46 -15.85 -18.87
CA ALA A 447 11.51 -16.85 -19.35
C ALA A 447 11.83 -17.35 -20.76
N ALA A 448 12.36 -16.49 -21.64
CA ALA A 448 12.83 -16.90 -22.96
C ALA A 448 14.05 -17.84 -22.90
N GLU A 449 14.99 -17.56 -22.00
CA GLU A 449 16.17 -18.42 -21.74
C GLU A 449 15.75 -19.76 -21.10
N TRP A 450 14.77 -19.74 -20.19
CA TRP A 450 14.30 -20.92 -19.47
C TRP A 450 13.67 -21.99 -20.36
N ARG A 451 13.09 -21.64 -21.51
CA ARG A 451 12.34 -22.59 -22.36
C ARG A 451 13.13 -23.86 -22.71
N GLU A 452 14.43 -23.72 -22.96
CA GLU A 452 15.32 -24.83 -23.34
C GLU A 452 16.01 -25.50 -22.14
N MET A 453 15.86 -24.93 -20.93
CA MET A 453 16.47 -25.45 -19.72
C MET A 453 15.64 -26.59 -19.12
N SER A 454 16.29 -27.50 -18.38
CA SER A 454 15.57 -28.49 -17.57
C SER A 454 14.84 -27.80 -16.41
N PRO A 455 13.75 -28.38 -15.87
CA PRO A 455 13.06 -27.81 -14.71
C PRO A 455 14.00 -27.55 -13.51
N SER A 456 14.94 -28.46 -13.25
CA SER A 456 15.99 -28.32 -12.23
C SER A 456 16.88 -27.09 -12.47
N ALA A 457 17.35 -26.90 -13.71
CA ALA A 457 18.18 -25.75 -14.05
C ALA A 457 17.43 -24.41 -13.95
N VAL A 458 16.13 -24.39 -14.27
CA VAL A 458 15.28 -23.20 -14.08
C VAL A 458 15.13 -22.88 -12.60
N VAL A 459 14.93 -23.89 -11.73
CA VAL A 459 14.93 -23.69 -10.28
C VAL A 459 16.24 -23.04 -9.83
N SER A 460 17.38 -23.57 -10.28
CA SER A 460 18.69 -23.02 -9.95
C SER A 460 18.85 -21.56 -10.37
N ASP A 461 18.42 -21.19 -11.58
CA ASP A 461 18.47 -19.80 -12.04
C ASP A 461 17.53 -18.87 -11.25
N VAL A 462 16.31 -19.31 -10.92
CA VAL A 462 15.35 -18.51 -10.13
C VAL A 462 15.88 -18.28 -8.70
N VAL A 463 16.41 -19.32 -8.05
CA VAL A 463 17.01 -19.20 -6.71
C VAL A 463 18.21 -18.27 -6.74
N ALA A 464 19.12 -18.44 -7.70
CA ALA A 464 20.26 -17.55 -7.89
C ALA A 464 19.82 -16.10 -8.14
N TRP A 465 18.77 -15.90 -8.95
CA TRP A 465 18.21 -14.59 -9.25
C TRP A 465 17.67 -13.90 -7.99
N CYS A 466 16.90 -14.61 -7.15
CA CYS A 466 16.39 -14.10 -5.88
C CYS A 466 17.52 -13.73 -4.91
N MET A 467 18.48 -14.63 -4.68
CA MET A 467 19.57 -14.42 -3.73
C MET A 467 20.49 -13.28 -4.14
N ASN A 468 20.93 -13.25 -5.40
CA ASN A 468 21.80 -12.18 -5.90
C ASN A 468 21.08 -10.82 -5.93
N THR A 469 19.79 -10.83 -6.26
CA THR A 469 18.96 -9.62 -6.19
C THR A 469 18.87 -9.09 -4.77
N HIS A 470 18.64 -9.96 -3.78
CA HIS A 470 18.57 -9.55 -2.38
C HIS A 470 19.85 -8.86 -1.90
N LEU A 471 21.02 -9.41 -2.23
CA LEU A 471 22.32 -8.81 -1.89
C LEU A 471 22.47 -7.44 -2.54
N ARG A 472 22.12 -7.31 -3.83
CA ARG A 472 22.17 -6.03 -4.56
C ARG A 472 21.25 -4.97 -3.93
N VAL A 473 20.00 -5.35 -3.63
CA VAL A 473 19.00 -4.45 -3.05
C VAL A 473 19.41 -4.01 -1.64
N SER A 474 19.92 -4.94 -0.82
CA SER A 474 20.36 -4.66 0.55
C SER A 474 21.61 -3.78 0.58
N LEU A 475 22.60 -4.02 -0.29
CA LEU A 475 23.78 -3.16 -0.44
C LEU A 475 23.39 -1.75 -0.87
N ARG A 476 22.47 -1.62 -1.83
CA ARG A 476 21.97 -0.31 -2.26
C ARG A 476 21.26 0.43 -1.13
N LYS A 477 20.41 -0.25 -0.36
CA LYS A 477 19.72 0.35 0.80
C LYS A 477 20.72 0.80 1.86
N LEU A 478 21.70 -0.04 2.18
CA LEU A 478 22.80 0.32 3.08
C LEU A 478 23.52 1.58 2.59
N HIS A 479 23.88 1.64 1.30
CA HIS A 479 24.57 2.80 0.72
C HIS A 479 23.72 4.08 0.74
N ARG A 480 22.40 3.99 0.47
CA ARG A 480 21.52 5.17 0.36
C ARG A 480 20.96 5.66 1.70
N THR A 481 20.68 4.76 2.64
CA THR A 481 19.95 5.10 3.87
C THR A 481 20.70 4.75 5.15
N ASN A 482 21.93 4.23 5.04
CA ASN A 482 22.73 3.72 6.16
C ASN A 482 21.99 2.66 7.01
N SER A 483 21.02 1.95 6.41
CA SER A 483 20.22 0.93 7.09
C SER A 483 20.56 -0.46 6.57
N ALA A 484 20.85 -1.40 7.46
CA ALA A 484 21.11 -2.78 7.10
C ALA A 484 19.79 -3.54 6.95
N THR A 485 19.49 -4.02 5.74
CA THR A 485 18.26 -4.79 5.44
C THR A 485 18.54 -6.21 4.97
N PHE A 486 19.76 -6.69 5.22
CA PHE A 486 20.18 -8.04 4.83
C PHE A 486 19.39 -9.07 5.62
N ARG A 487 18.86 -10.07 4.92
CA ARG A 487 18.31 -11.30 5.51
C ARG A 487 19.35 -12.39 5.57
N PHE A 488 20.27 -12.41 4.61
CA PHE A 488 21.49 -13.19 4.69
C PHE A 488 22.68 -12.36 4.21
N ARG A 489 23.88 -12.74 4.65
CA ARG A 489 25.14 -12.12 4.24
C ARG A 489 26.22 -13.18 4.00
N PRO A 490 27.10 -12.98 3.02
CA PRO A 490 28.37 -13.71 2.95
C PRO A 490 29.24 -13.39 4.16
N SER A 491 29.91 -14.39 4.72
CA SER A 491 30.87 -14.26 5.82
C SER A 491 32.01 -15.25 5.67
N GLU A 492 33.06 -15.14 6.48
CA GLU A 492 34.16 -16.12 6.53
C GLU A 492 33.71 -17.54 6.92
N ARG A 493 32.49 -17.67 7.45
CA ARG A 493 31.86 -18.95 7.82
C ARG A 493 30.76 -19.36 6.84
N GLY A 494 30.80 -18.82 5.62
CA GLY A 494 29.80 -19.00 4.58
C GLY A 494 28.60 -18.06 4.70
N LEU A 495 27.53 -18.38 3.96
CA LEU A 495 26.29 -17.64 3.97
C LEU A 495 25.59 -17.75 5.34
N GLN A 496 25.27 -16.62 5.96
CA GLN A 496 24.63 -16.59 7.27
C GLN A 496 23.36 -15.74 7.26
N LEU A 497 22.31 -16.23 7.90
CA LEU A 497 21.14 -15.41 8.22
C LEU A 497 21.54 -14.28 9.17
N THR A 498 20.96 -13.10 8.94
CA THR A 498 21.27 -11.88 9.72
C THR A 498 20.36 -11.78 10.95
N ASP A 499 19.08 -12.13 10.79
CA ASP A 499 18.12 -12.38 11.86
C ASP A 499 17.33 -13.65 11.53
N GLY A 500 16.90 -14.41 12.53
CA GLY A 500 16.06 -15.60 12.32
C GLY A 500 14.63 -15.28 11.83
N ASN A 501 14.39 -14.03 11.41
CA ASN A 501 13.10 -13.53 10.99
C ASN A 501 12.96 -13.67 9.47
N ILE A 502 12.29 -14.73 9.04
CA ILE A 502 12.08 -15.03 7.63
C ILE A 502 10.80 -14.31 7.19
N PRO A 503 10.89 -13.37 6.22
CA PRO A 503 9.73 -12.60 5.78
C PRO A 503 8.71 -13.55 5.12
N ALA A 504 7.44 -13.41 5.47
CA ALA A 504 6.37 -14.09 4.73
C ALA A 504 6.17 -13.42 3.35
N PRO A 505 5.80 -14.18 2.30
CA PRO A 505 5.35 -13.58 1.05
C PRO A 505 4.11 -12.73 1.29
N SER A 506 4.03 -11.60 0.61
CA SER A 506 2.89 -10.68 0.74
C SER A 506 2.56 -10.02 -0.59
N ASN A 507 1.27 -9.74 -0.78
CA ASN A 507 0.80 -8.84 -1.83
C ASN A 507 1.17 -7.40 -1.48
N THR A 508 1.42 -6.58 -2.51
CA THR A 508 1.43 -5.12 -2.32
C THR A 508 0.03 -4.61 -2.01
N THR A 509 -0.11 -3.41 -1.42
CA THR A 509 -1.43 -2.78 -1.16
C THR A 509 -1.67 -1.63 -2.14
N PRO A 510 -2.52 -1.76 -3.17
CA PRO A 510 -2.54 -0.83 -4.30
C PRO A 510 -3.41 0.41 -4.10
N ARG A 511 -3.37 1.00 -2.89
CA ARG A 511 -4.25 2.11 -2.49
C ARG A 511 -5.75 1.81 -2.61
N PHE A 512 -6.15 0.54 -2.81
CA PHE A 512 -7.55 0.16 -3.03
C PHE A 512 -8.42 0.52 -1.83
N ARG A 513 -7.97 0.17 -0.62
CA ARG A 513 -8.69 0.48 0.63
C ARG A 513 -8.78 1.98 0.85
N GLN A 514 -7.71 2.71 0.54
CA GLN A 514 -7.67 4.18 0.63
C GLN A 514 -8.65 4.82 -0.36
N ALA A 515 -8.67 4.36 -1.61
CA ALA A 515 -9.63 4.84 -2.61
C ALA A 515 -11.08 4.52 -2.22
N LEU A 516 -11.34 3.31 -1.73
CA LEU A 516 -12.66 2.92 -1.23
C LEU A 516 -13.10 3.77 -0.04
N GLN A 517 -12.22 3.99 0.93
CA GLN A 517 -12.51 4.82 2.09
C GLN A 517 -12.74 6.28 1.71
N ILE A 518 -11.98 6.83 0.75
CA ILE A 518 -12.23 8.17 0.21
C ILE A 518 -13.61 8.26 -0.42
N LEU A 519 -13.99 7.28 -1.26
CA LEU A 519 -15.33 7.21 -1.85
C LEU A 519 -16.42 7.10 -0.78
N MET A 520 -16.15 6.38 0.31
CA MET A 520 -17.04 6.32 1.46
C MET A 520 -17.12 7.66 2.20
N ASP A 521 -16.00 8.32 2.46
CA ASP A 521 -15.94 9.58 3.20
C ASP A 521 -16.70 10.71 2.47
N ILE A 522 -16.55 10.81 1.14
CA ILE A 522 -17.30 11.77 0.32
C ILE A 522 -18.76 11.34 0.05
N GLY A 523 -19.17 10.17 0.53
CA GLY A 523 -20.54 9.66 0.40
C GLY A 523 -20.92 9.11 -0.98
N ALA A 524 -19.95 8.83 -1.85
CA ALA A 524 -20.19 8.15 -3.13
C ALA A 524 -20.47 6.65 -2.93
N VAL A 525 -19.87 6.06 -1.90
CA VAL A 525 -20.07 4.65 -1.50
C VAL A 525 -20.64 4.60 -0.09
N VAL A 526 -21.60 3.72 0.13
CA VAL A 526 -22.24 3.49 1.42
C VAL A 526 -22.22 2.01 1.78
N ARG A 527 -22.37 1.72 3.08
CA ARG A 527 -22.69 0.38 3.57
C ARG A 527 -24.13 0.36 4.05
N ASN A 528 -24.91 -0.60 3.58
CA ASN A 528 -26.26 -0.84 4.09
C ASN A 528 -26.21 -1.55 5.46
N ASP A 529 -27.38 -1.85 6.02
CA ASP A 529 -27.52 -2.52 7.33
C ASP A 529 -26.90 -3.94 7.33
N ASP A 530 -26.89 -4.61 6.17
CA ASP A 530 -26.22 -5.90 5.97
C ASP A 530 -24.69 -5.78 5.76
N LYS A 531 -24.13 -4.58 5.98
CA LYS A 531 -22.71 -4.22 5.75
C LYS A 531 -22.24 -4.38 4.29
N ARG A 532 -23.17 -4.52 3.34
CA ARG A 532 -22.88 -4.59 1.91
C ARG A 532 -22.50 -3.23 1.37
N THR A 533 -21.45 -3.21 0.55
CA THR A 533 -20.96 -2.02 -0.15
C THR A 533 -21.84 -1.72 -1.35
N LEU A 534 -22.40 -0.51 -1.42
CA LEU A 534 -23.30 -0.05 -2.49
C LEU A 534 -22.94 1.38 -2.92
N LEU A 535 -23.32 1.76 -4.14
CA LEU A 535 -23.24 3.16 -4.56
C LEU A 535 -24.42 3.98 -4.03
N SER A 536 -24.15 5.21 -3.62
CA SER A 536 -25.20 6.23 -3.44
C SER A 536 -25.69 6.76 -4.80
N ALA A 537 -26.75 7.56 -4.80
CA ALA A 537 -27.22 8.23 -6.01
C ALA A 537 -26.14 9.16 -6.59
N GLU A 538 -25.44 9.90 -5.73
CA GLU A 538 -24.32 10.75 -6.10
C GLU A 538 -23.13 9.93 -6.62
N GLY A 539 -22.83 8.78 -6.01
CA GLY A 539 -21.79 7.87 -6.49
C GLY A 539 -22.07 7.35 -7.90
N LYS A 540 -23.34 7.02 -8.20
CA LYS A 540 -23.74 6.64 -9.57
C LYS A 540 -23.53 7.78 -10.56
N GLN A 541 -23.93 9.00 -10.21
CA GLN A 541 -23.73 10.19 -11.07
C GLN A 541 -22.23 10.45 -11.31
N LEU A 542 -21.39 10.37 -10.28
CA LEU A 542 -19.94 10.53 -10.41
C LEU A 542 -19.33 9.45 -11.31
N MET A 543 -19.76 8.21 -11.15
CA MET A 543 -19.32 7.08 -11.97
C MET A 543 -19.70 7.25 -13.45
N GLU A 544 -20.94 7.64 -13.72
CA GLU A 544 -21.47 7.85 -15.08
C GLU A 544 -20.79 9.04 -15.76
N GLY A 545 -20.57 10.15 -15.05
CA GLY A 545 -19.93 11.35 -15.58
C GLY A 545 -18.45 11.19 -15.97
N VAL A 546 -17.82 10.07 -15.63
CA VAL A 546 -16.45 9.73 -16.07
C VAL A 546 -16.44 8.97 -17.40
N SER A 547 -17.56 8.37 -17.82
CA SER A 547 -17.70 7.57 -19.05
C SER A 547 -18.71 8.15 -20.04
N ALA A 548 -19.10 9.40 -19.85
CA ALA A 548 -19.91 10.21 -20.76
C ALA A 548 -19.01 11.24 -21.43
#